data_AF-A0A7Y2FWE1-F1
#
_entry.id   AF-A0A7Y2FWE1-F1
#
_cell.length_a   1.000
_cell.length_b   1.000
_cell.length_c   1.000
_cell.angle_alpha   90.00
_cell.angle_beta   90.00
_cell.angle_gamma   90.00
#
_symmetry.space_group_name_H-M   'P 1'
#
loop_
_entity.id
_entity.type
_entity.pdbx_description
1 polymer ?
#
loop_
_entity_poly.entity_id
_entity_poly.type
_entity_poly.pdbx_seq_one_letter_code
_entity_poly.pdbx_strand_id
1 'polypeptide(L)'
;MLSTTKSTYACCRIMCLLMILTLFTFSSEARNYDRTSDEKVYSIINIEATEVANDLADDDFFTDCCDQIGKPTSMTFKFVGGGCGADNNSQGSKSDCDGGVTGNGPYSISEEDGANISVSSISVGDVFTVSDASKLPNPIVLRINGGQEVIEVHTSCSAPLVMGDRYGSLELLNYTDEDGFNCDGGNTPPPGGIDCCDVYGKPQMMTFRLVGGGCGADNNSQGSKSDCSGGISGSGPFSISEEDGASVSPSFASIGDIITVSDNDKLPNPIVLRLNNGQEVIEIHTSCSAPILIGERYGSLELLSYTDEDGGKCGNIPPPPPPPTGCAEVLVDYSGTCNDGPDSFSPSVTATCIGNATELGPT
;
A
#
# COMPACT_ATOMS: atom_id res chain seq x y z
N MET A 1 -11.38 34.16 30.60
CA MET A 1 -10.38 33.52 31.47
C MET A 1 -9.38 32.82 30.57
N LEU A 2 -8.07 32.99 30.85
CA LEU A 2 -6.97 32.48 30.00
C LEU A 2 -6.88 30.95 29.99
N SER A 3 -6.51 30.44 28.81
CA SER A 3 -5.74 29.25 28.43
C SER A 3 -5.28 28.26 29.52
N THR A 4 -5.48 26.96 29.27
CA THR A 4 -4.41 25.92 29.21
C THR A 4 -4.95 24.57 28.74
N THR A 5 -4.55 24.09 27.57
CA THR A 5 -4.59 22.66 27.18
C THR A 5 -3.32 22.30 26.39
N LYS A 6 -2.28 21.89 27.13
CA LYS A 6 -1.20 21.04 26.65
C LYS A 6 -0.95 20.01 27.75
N SER A 7 -1.28 18.74 27.52
CA SER A 7 -0.60 17.55 28.08
C SER A 7 -1.50 16.32 28.06
N THR A 8 -1.68 15.72 26.88
CA THR A 8 -2.21 14.34 26.77
C THR A 8 -1.11 13.35 26.32
N TYR A 9 -0.06 13.84 25.67
CA TYR A 9 1.06 13.01 25.19
C TYR A 9 2.06 12.57 26.27
N ALA A 10 2.11 13.25 27.44
CA ALA A 10 2.97 12.82 28.55
C ALA A 10 2.39 11.63 29.34
N CYS A 11 1.07 11.42 29.29
CA CYS A 11 0.42 10.34 30.05
C CYS A 11 0.68 8.96 29.44
N CYS A 12 0.74 8.85 28.12
CA CYS A 12 0.92 7.57 27.43
C CYS A 12 2.34 7.00 27.61
N ARG A 13 3.38 7.86 27.64
CA ARG A 13 4.76 7.43 27.91
C ARG A 13 4.97 7.00 29.36
N ILE A 14 4.33 7.64 30.32
CA ILE A 14 4.44 7.27 31.75
C ILE A 14 3.68 5.97 32.04
N MET A 15 2.54 5.72 31.38
CA MET A 15 1.82 4.44 31.55
C MET A 15 2.55 3.25 30.90
N CYS A 16 3.23 3.46 29.76
CA CYS A 16 4.04 2.40 29.13
C CYS A 16 5.28 2.06 29.99
N LEU A 17 5.92 3.07 30.59
CA LEU A 17 7.04 2.86 31.52
C LEU A 17 6.59 2.21 32.83
N LEU A 18 5.39 2.52 33.33
CA LEU A 18 4.82 1.87 34.52
C LEU A 18 4.46 0.41 34.27
N MET A 19 3.93 0.05 33.09
CA MET A 19 3.62 -1.35 32.75
C MET A 19 4.86 -2.23 32.66
N ILE A 20 5.96 -1.68 32.14
CA ILE A 20 7.24 -2.40 32.12
C ILE A 20 7.76 -2.57 33.55
N LEU A 21 7.65 -1.55 34.41
CA LEU A 21 8.06 -1.67 35.82
C LEU A 21 7.20 -2.65 36.64
N THR A 22 5.89 -2.75 36.38
CA THR A 22 5.03 -3.72 37.10
C THR A 22 5.28 -5.17 36.69
N LEU A 23 5.66 -5.42 35.43
CA LEU A 23 6.09 -6.76 34.99
C LEU A 23 7.40 -7.21 35.66
N PHE A 24 8.29 -6.27 35.99
CA PHE A 24 9.50 -6.59 36.77
C PHE A 24 9.22 -6.91 38.25
N THR A 25 8.20 -6.30 38.86
CA THR A 25 7.83 -6.60 40.26
C THR A 25 7.08 -7.91 40.47
N PHE A 26 6.50 -8.52 39.43
CA PHE A 26 5.83 -9.83 39.56
C PHE A 26 6.78 -11.04 39.48
N SER A 27 8.06 -10.82 39.19
CA SER A 27 9.08 -11.89 39.09
C SER A 27 10.00 -11.99 40.33
N SER A 28 9.71 -11.28 41.43
CA SER A 28 10.53 -11.36 42.65
C SER A 28 9.94 -12.19 43.79
N GLU A 29 8.81 -12.87 43.59
CA GLU A 29 8.22 -13.78 44.58
C GLU A 29 8.28 -15.26 44.12
N ALA A 30 9.46 -15.71 43.70
CA ALA A 30 9.75 -17.13 43.56
C ALA A 30 11.14 -17.45 44.14
N ARG A 31 11.11 -17.85 45.42
CA ARG A 31 12.00 -18.79 46.13
C ARG A 31 13.52 -18.68 45.94
N ASN A 32 14.19 -18.45 47.07
CA ASN A 32 15.55 -18.87 47.44
C ASN A 32 16.20 -19.89 46.47
N TYR A 33 17.03 -19.39 45.56
CA TYR A 33 17.97 -20.19 44.80
C TYR A 33 19.31 -19.45 44.68
N ASP A 34 20.37 -20.25 44.61
CA ASP A 34 21.77 -19.97 44.91
C ASP A 34 22.41 -18.83 44.09
N ARG A 35 23.20 -17.97 44.74
CA ARG A 35 23.61 -16.63 44.29
C ARG A 35 25.08 -16.60 43.86
N THR A 36 25.49 -17.49 42.96
CA THR A 36 26.88 -17.53 42.43
C THR A 36 27.01 -17.65 40.91
N SER A 37 25.94 -17.52 40.11
CA SER A 37 26.01 -17.59 38.64
C SER A 37 25.57 -16.32 37.87
N ASP A 38 25.26 -15.22 38.57
CA ASP A 38 24.53 -14.07 37.99
C ASP A 38 25.33 -13.05 37.17
N GLU A 39 26.65 -13.18 37.04
CA GLU A 39 27.41 -12.27 36.15
C GLU A 39 27.40 -12.71 34.67
N LYS A 40 27.00 -13.96 34.38
CA LYS A 40 26.86 -14.45 32.99
C LYS A 40 25.47 -14.25 32.41
N VAL A 41 24.43 -14.23 33.24
CA VAL A 41 23.03 -14.19 32.77
C VAL A 41 22.63 -12.78 32.31
N TYR A 42 23.16 -11.73 32.94
CA TYR A 42 22.92 -10.34 32.51
C TYR A 42 23.57 -9.98 31.17
N SER A 43 24.56 -10.74 30.70
CA SER A 43 25.18 -10.52 29.38
C SER A 43 24.38 -11.13 28.22
N ILE A 44 23.57 -12.17 28.48
CA ILE A 44 22.84 -12.89 27.41
C ILE A 44 21.56 -12.13 27.02
N ILE A 45 20.88 -11.51 27.99
CA ILE A 45 19.58 -10.85 27.77
C ILE A 45 19.71 -9.51 27.01
N ASN A 46 20.86 -8.83 27.10
CA ASN A 46 21.10 -7.57 26.38
C ASN A 46 21.66 -7.75 24.95
N ILE A 47 22.08 -8.97 24.59
CA ILE A 47 22.56 -9.26 23.23
C ILE A 47 21.37 -9.53 22.29
N GLU A 48 20.33 -10.24 22.76
CA GLU A 48 19.16 -10.55 21.93
C GLU A 48 18.29 -9.33 21.58
N ALA A 49 18.19 -8.33 22.47
CA ALA A 49 17.39 -7.13 22.18
C ALA A 49 18.05 -6.16 21.18
N THR A 50 19.37 -6.26 20.98
CA THR A 50 20.11 -5.39 20.06
C THR A 50 20.24 -6.02 18.68
N GLU A 51 20.30 -7.36 18.58
CA GLU A 51 20.29 -8.07 17.30
C GLU A 51 18.91 -8.00 16.63
N VAL A 52 17.81 -8.09 17.39
CA VAL A 52 16.44 -7.96 16.82
C VAL A 52 16.14 -6.54 16.33
N ALA A 53 16.80 -5.50 16.86
CA ALA A 53 16.61 -4.13 16.40
C ALA A 53 17.44 -3.77 15.15
N ASN A 54 18.53 -4.48 14.88
CA ASN A 54 19.34 -4.29 13.67
C ASN A 54 18.83 -5.14 12.49
N ASP A 55 18.15 -6.25 12.75
CA ASP A 55 17.51 -7.07 11.71
C ASP A 55 16.25 -6.42 11.10
N LEU A 56 15.71 -5.37 11.75
CA LEU A 56 14.58 -4.57 11.26
C LEU A 56 15.02 -3.27 10.56
N ALA A 57 16.33 -3.05 10.40
CA ALA A 57 16.89 -1.87 9.74
C ALA A 57 17.59 -2.20 8.41
N ASP A 58 17.61 -3.48 8.02
CA ASP A 58 18.17 -3.98 6.76
C ASP A 58 17.06 -4.34 5.76
N ASP A 59 15.91 -3.68 5.87
CA ASP A 59 14.81 -3.78 4.93
C ASP A 59 15.01 -2.72 3.85
N ASP A 60 15.93 -3.02 2.92
CA ASP A 60 16.08 -2.35 1.61
C ASP A 60 14.80 -2.60 0.78
N PHE A 61 13.74 -1.91 1.22
CA PHE A 61 12.34 -1.95 0.78
C PHE A 61 12.09 -1.45 -0.64
N PHE A 62 13.14 -1.44 -1.46
CA PHE A 62 13.07 -1.19 -2.87
C PHE A 62 12.66 -2.51 -3.54
N THR A 63 11.36 -2.65 -3.82
CA THR A 63 10.77 -3.90 -4.33
C THR A 63 11.43 -4.31 -5.65
N ASP A 64 12.25 -5.34 -5.59
CA ASP A 64 12.70 -6.08 -6.76
C ASP A 64 11.53 -6.92 -7.28
N CYS A 65 10.84 -6.42 -8.30
CA CYS A 65 9.71 -7.16 -8.88
C CYS A 65 10.17 -8.41 -9.65
N CYS A 66 11.48 -8.56 -9.91
CA CYS A 66 12.00 -9.59 -10.81
C CYS A 66 11.73 -11.01 -10.32
N ASP A 67 11.66 -11.20 -9.01
CA ASP A 67 11.33 -12.48 -8.38
C ASP A 67 9.85 -12.86 -8.54
N GLN A 68 8.97 -11.88 -8.79
CA GLN A 68 7.52 -12.08 -8.84
C GLN A 68 7.00 -12.20 -10.28
N ILE A 69 7.50 -11.36 -11.19
CA ILE A 69 6.88 -11.16 -12.52
C ILE A 69 7.78 -11.64 -13.66
N GLY A 70 9.00 -12.06 -13.35
CA GLY A 70 9.93 -12.57 -14.36
C GLY A 70 10.52 -11.48 -15.25
N LYS A 71 10.98 -11.88 -16.45
CA LYS A 71 11.81 -11.02 -17.31
C LYS A 71 10.98 -9.92 -17.98
N PRO A 72 11.48 -8.68 -18.04
CA PRO A 72 10.79 -7.57 -18.65
C PRO A 72 10.69 -7.71 -20.17
N THR A 73 9.53 -7.33 -20.70
CA THR A 73 9.24 -7.13 -22.13
C THR A 73 9.26 -5.64 -22.50
N SER A 74 9.03 -4.77 -21.51
CA SER A 74 9.22 -3.33 -21.64
C SER A 74 9.74 -2.71 -20.35
N MET A 75 10.53 -1.63 -20.46
CA MET A 75 11.01 -0.81 -19.34
C MET A 75 10.81 0.67 -19.66
N THR A 76 10.31 1.44 -18.72
CA THR A 76 10.12 2.89 -18.84
C THR A 76 11.13 3.63 -17.99
N PHE A 77 11.83 4.56 -18.63
CA PHE A 77 12.84 5.39 -17.99
C PHE A 77 12.46 6.86 -18.07
N LYS A 78 12.92 7.61 -17.07
CA LYS A 78 12.98 9.08 -17.11
C LYS A 78 14.43 9.50 -17.34
N PHE A 79 14.65 10.36 -18.31
CA PHE A 79 15.96 10.95 -18.53
C PHE A 79 16.18 12.10 -17.55
N VAL A 80 17.04 11.88 -16.56
CA VAL A 80 17.36 12.86 -15.51
C VAL A 80 18.65 13.63 -15.77
N GLY A 81 19.35 13.31 -16.87
CA GLY A 81 20.63 13.90 -17.24
C GLY A 81 21.78 13.45 -16.33
N GLY A 82 22.91 14.15 -16.38
CA GLY A 82 24.13 13.74 -15.67
C GLY A 82 24.98 12.80 -16.51
N GLY A 83 25.34 11.65 -15.96
CA GLY A 83 26.19 10.66 -16.60
C GLY A 83 26.50 9.51 -15.64
N CYS A 84 27.45 8.65 -15.98
CA CYS A 84 27.81 7.49 -15.17
C CYS A 84 28.37 7.84 -13.78
N GLY A 85 28.82 9.08 -13.57
CA GLY A 85 29.19 9.57 -12.23
C GLY A 85 28.01 9.75 -11.26
N ALA A 86 26.77 9.67 -11.76
CA ALA A 86 25.54 9.72 -10.96
C ALA A 86 24.83 8.37 -10.88
N ASP A 87 25.42 7.31 -11.44
CA ASP A 87 24.93 5.95 -11.39
C ASP A 87 24.84 5.47 -9.93
N ASN A 88 23.68 4.91 -9.56
CA ASN A 88 23.43 4.42 -8.20
C ASN A 88 22.46 3.22 -8.17
N ASN A 89 22.51 2.39 -9.20
CA ASN A 89 21.62 1.24 -9.31
C ASN A 89 22.04 0.06 -8.41
N SER A 90 21.12 -0.88 -8.25
CA SER A 90 21.22 -2.03 -7.35
C SER A 90 21.80 -3.30 -8.02
N GLN A 91 22.25 -3.21 -9.28
CA GLN A 91 22.74 -4.37 -10.05
C GLN A 91 24.22 -4.69 -9.86
N GLY A 92 24.96 -3.83 -9.15
CA GLY A 92 26.38 -4.02 -8.89
C GLY A 92 27.17 -4.23 -10.19
N SER A 93 27.85 -5.37 -10.32
CA SER A 93 28.69 -5.67 -11.50
C SER A 93 27.90 -6.24 -12.69
N LYS A 94 26.57 -6.23 -12.66
CA LYS A 94 25.72 -6.72 -13.75
C LYS A 94 25.23 -5.61 -14.68
N SER A 95 25.17 -4.38 -14.19
CA SER A 95 25.07 -3.18 -15.00
C SER A 95 26.45 -2.64 -15.33
N ASP A 96 26.54 -1.89 -16.42
CA ASP A 96 27.72 -1.08 -16.73
C ASP A 96 27.26 0.30 -17.22
N CYS A 97 28.10 1.30 -17.00
CA CYS A 97 27.86 2.64 -17.51
C CYS A 97 29.20 3.28 -17.90
N ASP A 98 29.33 3.68 -19.17
CA ASP A 98 30.46 4.44 -19.66
C ASP A 98 30.07 5.83 -20.17
N GLY A 99 30.90 6.82 -19.84
CA GLY A 99 30.77 8.19 -20.30
C GLY A 99 29.76 9.06 -19.53
N GLY A 100 29.10 9.94 -20.28
CA GLY A 100 28.16 10.93 -19.73
C GLY A 100 27.86 12.06 -20.70
N VAL A 101 26.58 12.44 -20.76
CA VAL A 101 26.12 13.53 -21.62
C VAL A 101 26.36 14.91 -21.00
N THR A 102 26.76 15.86 -21.83
CA THR A 102 26.94 17.26 -21.44
C THR A 102 26.11 18.18 -22.32
N GLY A 103 25.73 19.35 -21.81
CA GLY A 103 24.91 20.34 -22.52
C GLY A 103 23.44 20.37 -22.05
N ASN A 104 22.56 20.93 -22.90
CA ASN A 104 21.14 21.15 -22.56
C ASN A 104 20.16 20.34 -23.44
N GLY A 105 20.66 19.37 -24.22
CA GLY A 105 19.85 18.59 -25.17
C GLY A 105 19.29 19.39 -26.37
N PRO A 106 18.41 18.79 -27.18
CA PRO A 106 17.96 17.39 -27.09
C PRO A 106 19.09 16.41 -27.46
N TYR A 107 19.05 15.22 -26.87
CA TYR A 107 20.01 14.14 -27.11
C TYR A 107 19.36 13.05 -27.95
N SER A 108 20.08 12.47 -28.90
CA SER A 108 19.60 11.25 -29.55
C SER A 108 19.66 10.07 -28.57
N ILE A 109 18.74 9.13 -28.70
CA ILE A 109 18.77 7.86 -27.96
C ILE A 109 18.54 6.71 -28.93
N SER A 110 19.28 5.63 -28.73
CA SER A 110 19.18 4.40 -29.51
C SER A 110 19.50 3.19 -28.64
N GLU A 111 19.01 2.02 -29.04
CA GLU A 111 19.32 0.73 -28.41
C GLU A 111 20.12 -0.11 -29.43
N GLU A 112 21.05 -0.94 -28.95
CA GLU A 112 22.02 -1.66 -29.80
C GLU A 112 21.51 -3.01 -30.35
N ASP A 113 20.75 -3.77 -29.55
CA ASP A 113 20.39 -5.17 -29.83
C ASP A 113 19.00 -5.36 -30.46
N GLY A 114 18.34 -4.27 -30.87
CA GLY A 114 17.13 -4.27 -31.68
C GLY A 114 15.83 -4.08 -30.92
N ALA A 115 15.87 -3.76 -29.62
CA ALA A 115 14.69 -3.33 -28.89
C ALA A 115 14.19 -1.97 -29.43
N ASN A 116 12.89 -1.77 -29.35
CA ASN A 116 12.25 -0.54 -29.81
C ASN A 116 12.33 0.53 -28.74
N ILE A 117 12.66 1.75 -29.13
CA ILE A 117 12.52 2.92 -28.27
C ILE A 117 11.37 3.77 -28.79
N SER A 118 10.48 4.16 -27.88
CA SER A 118 9.29 4.97 -28.18
C SER A 118 9.57 6.36 -28.76
N VAL A 119 10.80 6.87 -28.62
CA VAL A 119 11.26 8.19 -29.07
C VAL A 119 12.66 8.10 -29.69
N SER A 120 13.04 9.08 -30.51
CA SER A 120 14.39 9.18 -31.11
C SER A 120 15.28 10.26 -30.48
N SER A 121 14.70 11.14 -29.67
CA SER A 121 15.43 12.17 -28.94
C SER A 121 14.77 12.49 -27.60
N ILE A 122 15.57 12.86 -26.60
CA ILE A 122 15.16 13.14 -25.22
C ILE A 122 15.82 14.41 -24.67
N SER A 123 15.11 15.08 -23.76
CA SER A 123 15.55 16.21 -22.95
C SER A 123 15.33 15.88 -21.47
N VAL A 124 16.05 16.58 -20.56
CA VAL A 124 15.93 16.30 -19.12
C VAL A 124 14.48 16.44 -18.66
N GLY A 125 13.96 15.39 -18.02
CA GLY A 125 12.58 15.26 -17.59
C GLY A 125 11.71 14.41 -18.51
N ASP A 126 12.15 14.13 -19.74
CA ASP A 126 11.39 13.28 -20.68
C ASP A 126 11.34 11.83 -20.19
N VAL A 127 10.21 11.18 -20.47
CA VAL A 127 9.97 9.77 -20.16
C VAL A 127 9.85 9.02 -21.48
N PHE A 128 10.49 7.86 -21.56
CA PHE A 128 10.43 6.98 -22.73
C PHE A 128 10.43 5.52 -22.31
N THR A 129 9.89 4.68 -23.18
CA THR A 129 9.85 3.23 -23.03
C THR A 129 10.77 2.55 -24.03
N VAL A 130 11.48 1.52 -23.55
CA VAL A 130 12.22 0.52 -24.32
C VAL A 130 11.39 -0.77 -24.30
N SER A 131 11.14 -1.39 -25.45
CA SER A 131 10.29 -2.58 -25.53
C SER A 131 10.70 -3.56 -26.62
N ASP A 132 10.43 -4.84 -26.38
CA ASP A 132 10.53 -5.92 -27.36
C ASP A 132 9.19 -6.66 -27.47
N ALA A 133 8.94 -7.30 -28.61
CA ALA A 133 7.69 -8.04 -28.81
C ALA A 133 7.60 -9.33 -27.96
N SER A 134 8.73 -9.84 -27.48
CA SER A 134 8.84 -11.06 -26.68
C SER A 134 9.49 -10.79 -25.34
N LYS A 135 10.79 -10.47 -25.31
CA LYS A 135 11.57 -10.21 -24.08
C LYS A 135 12.66 -9.22 -24.41
N LEU A 136 12.95 -8.31 -23.50
CA LEU A 136 14.07 -7.40 -23.71
C LEU A 136 15.38 -8.18 -23.85
N PRO A 137 16.30 -7.72 -24.72
CA PRO A 137 17.68 -8.19 -24.73
C PRO A 137 18.29 -8.18 -23.33
N ASN A 138 19.22 -9.09 -23.07
CA ASN A 138 19.92 -9.15 -21.80
C ASN A 138 21.45 -9.18 -22.01
N PRO A 139 22.17 -8.09 -21.69
CA PRO A 139 21.64 -6.79 -21.22
C PRO A 139 20.89 -6.03 -22.33
N ILE A 140 20.15 -4.97 -21.97
CA ILE A 140 19.83 -3.90 -22.93
C ILE A 140 20.97 -2.90 -22.94
N VAL A 141 21.34 -2.39 -24.11
CA VAL A 141 22.43 -1.41 -24.26
C VAL A 141 21.89 -0.11 -24.86
N LEU A 142 21.74 0.91 -24.01
CA LEU A 142 21.22 2.21 -24.39
C LEU A 142 22.37 3.17 -24.68
N ARG A 143 22.35 3.78 -25.87
CA ARG A 143 23.33 4.76 -26.32
C ARG A 143 22.70 6.13 -26.41
N ILE A 144 23.26 7.10 -25.70
CA ILE A 144 22.81 8.49 -25.71
C ILE A 144 23.82 9.34 -26.47
N ASN A 145 23.30 10.20 -27.35
CA ASN A 145 24.04 11.12 -28.20
C ASN A 145 25.16 10.45 -29.03
N GLY A 146 24.83 9.30 -29.63
CA GLY A 146 25.78 8.52 -30.43
C GLY A 146 26.82 7.74 -29.61
N GLY A 147 26.50 7.42 -28.35
CA GLY A 147 27.39 6.68 -27.44
C GLY A 147 28.32 7.59 -26.63
N GLN A 148 27.98 8.87 -26.48
CA GLN A 148 28.63 9.74 -25.49
C GLN A 148 28.40 9.22 -24.06
N GLU A 149 27.24 8.60 -23.85
CA GLU A 149 26.95 7.76 -22.71
C GLU A 149 26.42 6.42 -23.22
N VAL A 150 26.91 5.33 -22.64
CA VAL A 150 26.49 3.96 -22.93
C VAL A 150 26.07 3.34 -21.59
N ILE A 151 24.84 2.85 -21.52
CA ILE A 151 24.24 2.31 -20.31
C ILE A 151 23.81 0.87 -20.60
N GLU A 152 24.34 -0.08 -19.84
CA GLU A 152 23.95 -1.48 -19.87
C GLU A 152 23.09 -1.82 -18.66
N VAL A 153 21.87 -2.32 -18.91
CA VAL A 153 20.96 -2.78 -17.86
C VAL A 153 20.72 -4.26 -18.00
N HIS A 154 20.99 -5.03 -16.95
CA HIS A 154 20.80 -6.47 -16.95
C HIS A 154 19.31 -6.78 -16.71
N THR A 155 18.63 -7.31 -17.71
CA THR A 155 17.18 -7.59 -17.69
C THR A 155 16.84 -9.03 -17.31
N SER A 156 17.83 -9.88 -17.02
CA SER A 156 17.55 -11.31 -16.77
C SER A 156 16.92 -11.63 -15.42
N CYS A 157 16.75 -10.67 -14.52
CA CYS A 157 16.35 -10.90 -13.12
C CYS A 157 17.34 -11.76 -12.31
N SER A 158 18.63 -11.79 -12.68
CA SER A 158 19.68 -12.39 -11.83
C SER A 158 20.36 -11.37 -10.91
N ALA A 159 19.94 -10.12 -11.03
CA ALA A 159 20.29 -8.99 -10.18
C ALA A 159 19.04 -8.10 -10.11
N PRO A 160 18.85 -7.37 -9.01
CA PRO A 160 17.60 -6.63 -8.78
C PRO A 160 17.28 -5.60 -9.86
N LEU A 161 15.99 -5.43 -10.17
CA LEU A 161 15.46 -4.32 -10.96
C LEU A 161 14.58 -3.45 -10.06
N VAL A 162 15.21 -2.48 -9.42
CA VAL A 162 14.59 -1.62 -8.42
C VAL A 162 14.02 -0.36 -9.06
N MET A 163 12.79 -0.02 -8.71
CA MET A 163 12.17 1.23 -9.16
C MET A 163 12.83 2.42 -8.49
N GLY A 164 13.16 3.44 -9.28
CA GLY A 164 13.97 4.58 -8.85
C GLY A 164 15.48 4.36 -8.95
N ASP A 165 15.95 3.14 -9.27
CA ASP A 165 17.37 2.93 -9.60
C ASP A 165 17.77 3.86 -10.74
N ARG A 166 18.95 4.48 -10.59
CA ARG A 166 19.53 5.30 -11.64
C ARG A 166 20.66 4.57 -12.33
N TYR A 167 20.50 4.40 -13.63
CA TYR A 167 21.48 3.88 -14.56
C TYR A 167 22.09 5.06 -15.34
N GLY A 168 23.20 5.61 -14.85
CA GLY A 168 23.82 6.82 -15.40
C GLY A 168 22.87 8.03 -15.45
N SER A 169 22.43 8.42 -16.64
CA SER A 169 21.48 9.52 -16.85
C SER A 169 20.00 9.13 -16.88
N LEU A 170 19.68 7.86 -16.62
CA LEU A 170 18.33 7.29 -16.66
C LEU A 170 17.86 6.86 -15.28
N GLU A 171 16.62 7.18 -14.92
CA GLU A 171 15.92 6.68 -13.73
C GLU A 171 14.85 5.69 -14.16
N LEU A 172 14.86 4.47 -13.61
CA LEU A 172 13.88 3.43 -13.91
C LEU A 172 12.55 3.75 -13.21
N LEU A 173 11.47 3.91 -13.98
CA LEU A 173 10.15 4.23 -13.45
C LEU A 173 9.22 3.03 -13.37
N ASN A 174 9.24 2.16 -14.39
CA ASN A 174 8.44 0.94 -14.41
C ASN A 174 9.00 -0.10 -15.39
N TYR A 175 8.52 -1.33 -15.29
CA TYR A 175 8.66 -2.34 -16.35
C TYR A 175 7.47 -3.30 -16.40
N THR A 176 7.27 -3.94 -17.55
CA THR A 176 6.21 -4.92 -17.80
C THR A 176 6.79 -6.28 -18.15
N ASP A 177 6.18 -7.39 -17.74
CA ASP A 177 6.57 -8.76 -18.13
C ASP A 177 5.83 -9.28 -19.39
N GLU A 178 5.90 -10.58 -19.65
CA GLU A 178 5.25 -11.22 -20.80
C GLU A 178 3.75 -11.45 -20.62
N ASP A 179 3.27 -11.40 -19.37
CA ASP A 179 1.87 -11.54 -18.99
C ASP A 179 1.15 -10.18 -18.89
N GLY A 180 1.88 -9.08 -19.05
CA GLY A 180 1.34 -7.72 -19.00
C GLY A 180 1.31 -7.11 -17.60
N PHE A 181 1.97 -7.75 -16.63
CA PHE A 181 2.07 -7.23 -15.27
C PHE A 181 3.04 -6.06 -15.22
N ASN A 182 2.64 -4.94 -14.60
CA ASN A 182 3.47 -3.74 -14.45
C ASN A 182 4.05 -3.62 -13.05
N CYS A 183 5.38 -3.57 -12.96
CA CYS A 183 6.09 -3.09 -11.78
C CYS A 183 6.32 -1.59 -11.93
N ASP A 184 5.63 -0.73 -11.17
CA ASP A 184 5.66 0.73 -11.37
C ASP A 184 6.14 1.57 -10.17
N GLY A 185 6.67 0.91 -9.14
CA GLY A 185 7.27 1.56 -7.96
C GLY A 185 6.29 2.40 -7.12
N GLY A 186 5.02 2.47 -7.53
CA GLY A 186 3.95 3.22 -6.88
C GLY A 186 2.72 2.36 -6.57
N ASN A 187 2.63 1.16 -7.15
CA ASN A 187 1.57 0.19 -6.92
C ASN A 187 2.11 -1.25 -6.83
N THR A 188 3.34 -1.49 -6.39
CA THR A 188 3.56 -2.76 -5.69
C THR A 188 2.74 -2.73 -4.40
N PRO A 189 2.18 -3.87 -3.93
CA PRO A 189 1.67 -3.97 -2.57
C PRO A 189 2.70 -3.33 -1.62
N PRO A 190 2.28 -2.71 -0.50
CA PRO A 190 3.23 -2.14 0.45
C PRO A 190 4.38 -3.14 0.64
N PRO A 191 5.64 -2.77 0.36
CA PRO A 191 6.72 -3.73 0.46
C PRO A 191 6.73 -4.27 1.91
N GLY A 192 7.17 -5.51 2.11
CA GLY A 192 7.20 -6.13 3.43
C GLY A 192 5.85 -6.44 4.08
N GLY A 193 4.76 -6.50 3.32
CA GLY A 193 3.61 -7.29 3.75
C GLY A 193 4.06 -8.73 3.97
N ILE A 194 4.15 -9.17 5.22
CA ILE A 194 4.32 -10.59 5.56
C ILE A 194 3.26 -11.37 4.81
N ASP A 195 3.64 -12.41 4.05
CA ASP A 195 2.66 -13.32 3.49
C ASP A 195 1.89 -13.95 4.64
N CYS A 196 0.63 -13.54 4.76
CA CYS A 196 -0.21 -13.97 5.86
C CYS A 196 -0.36 -15.49 5.85
N CYS A 197 -0.22 -16.13 4.68
CA CYS A 197 -0.27 -17.58 4.51
C CYS A 197 1.01 -18.32 4.94
N ASP A 198 2.16 -17.65 5.00
CA ASP A 198 3.41 -18.27 5.48
C ASP A 198 3.45 -18.27 7.01
N VAL A 199 2.83 -17.27 7.64
CA VAL A 199 2.79 -17.12 9.10
C VAL A 199 1.53 -17.77 9.69
N TYR A 200 0.42 -17.72 8.97
CA TYR A 200 -0.89 -18.21 9.39
C TYR A 200 -1.46 -19.19 8.36
N GLY A 201 -2.57 -19.85 8.68
CA GLY A 201 -3.17 -20.87 7.82
C GLY A 201 -3.93 -20.31 6.60
N LYS A 202 -5.02 -20.96 6.22
CA LYS A 202 -5.98 -20.42 5.25
C LYS A 202 -6.89 -19.39 5.94
N PRO A 203 -7.33 -18.32 5.25
CA PRO A 203 -8.21 -17.34 5.85
C PRO A 203 -9.54 -17.96 6.24
N GLN A 204 -9.99 -17.69 7.45
CA GLN A 204 -11.39 -17.75 7.85
C GLN A 204 -12.10 -16.42 7.54
N MET A 205 -11.35 -15.31 7.57
CA MET A 205 -11.88 -13.96 7.43
C MET A 205 -10.87 -13.03 6.73
N MET A 206 -11.38 -12.19 5.82
CA MET A 206 -10.63 -11.11 5.18
C MET A 206 -11.40 -9.81 5.30
N THR A 207 -10.70 -8.71 5.63
CA THR A 207 -11.29 -7.39 5.80
C THR A 207 -10.67 -6.43 4.81
N PHE A 208 -11.51 -5.75 4.04
CA PHE A 208 -11.13 -4.85 2.97
C PHE A 208 -11.63 -3.43 3.23
N ARG A 209 -10.93 -2.43 2.71
CA ARG A 209 -11.47 -1.09 2.46
C ARG A 209 -11.97 -1.00 1.03
N LEU A 210 -13.17 -0.46 0.83
CA LEU A 210 -13.65 -0.12 -0.50
C LEU A 210 -13.03 1.20 -0.95
N VAL A 211 -12.09 1.16 -1.90
CA VAL A 211 -11.37 2.36 -2.39
C VAL A 211 -11.91 2.89 -3.72
N GLY A 212 -12.83 2.16 -4.36
CA GLY A 212 -13.41 2.51 -5.66
C GLY A 212 -12.52 2.12 -6.83
N GLY A 213 -12.81 2.60 -8.04
CA GLY A 213 -12.07 2.24 -9.25
C GLY A 213 -12.51 0.88 -9.81
N GLY A 214 -11.56 0.04 -10.21
CA GLY A 214 -11.84 -1.27 -10.80
C GLY A 214 -10.56 -2.03 -11.10
N CYS A 215 -10.66 -3.03 -11.96
CA CYS A 215 -9.55 -3.94 -12.27
C CYS A 215 -8.34 -3.28 -12.94
N GLY A 216 -8.49 -2.08 -13.52
CA GLY A 216 -7.34 -1.30 -14.02
C GLY A 216 -6.44 -0.74 -12.92
N ALA A 217 -6.83 -0.86 -11.66
CA ALA A 217 -6.04 -0.50 -10.48
C ALA A 217 -5.74 -1.71 -9.58
N ASP A 218 -5.98 -2.92 -10.08
CA ASP A 218 -5.62 -4.17 -9.43
C ASP A 218 -4.10 -4.29 -9.35
N ASN A 219 -3.58 -4.70 -8.20
CA ASN A 219 -2.13 -4.76 -7.97
C ASN A 219 -1.69 -5.85 -6.99
N ASN A 220 -2.47 -6.92 -6.88
CA ASN A 220 -2.19 -8.02 -5.99
C ASN A 220 -1.08 -8.96 -6.52
N SER A 221 -0.43 -9.72 -5.63
CA SER A 221 0.64 -10.66 -5.94
C SER A 221 0.17 -12.09 -6.27
N GLN A 222 -1.12 -12.32 -6.53
CA GLN A 222 -1.63 -13.65 -6.88
C GLN A 222 -1.46 -14.02 -8.36
N GLY A 223 -1.09 -13.05 -9.21
CA GLY A 223 -0.89 -13.25 -10.65
C GLY A 223 -2.10 -13.95 -11.29
N SER A 224 -1.86 -15.04 -12.01
CA SER A 224 -2.91 -15.83 -12.69
C SER A 224 -3.88 -16.59 -11.75
N LYS A 225 -3.73 -16.48 -10.43
CA LYS A 225 -4.65 -17.10 -9.45
C LYS A 225 -5.79 -16.19 -9.02
N SER A 226 -5.64 -14.89 -9.17
CA SER A 226 -6.73 -13.93 -9.05
C SER A 226 -7.28 -13.60 -10.43
N ASP A 227 -8.56 -13.26 -10.49
CA ASP A 227 -9.18 -12.67 -11.69
C ASP A 227 -9.99 -11.43 -11.28
N CYS A 228 -10.04 -10.44 -12.15
CA CYS A 228 -10.83 -9.23 -11.93
C CYS A 228 -11.44 -8.78 -13.24
N SER A 229 -12.75 -8.54 -13.24
CA SER A 229 -13.45 -7.90 -14.36
C SER A 229 -14.31 -6.72 -13.93
N GLY A 230 -14.31 -5.67 -14.76
CA GLY A 230 -15.16 -4.50 -14.59
C GLY A 230 -14.61 -3.44 -13.63
N GLY A 231 -15.53 -2.74 -12.96
CA GLY A 231 -15.21 -1.64 -12.06
C GLY A 231 -16.43 -0.81 -11.67
N ILE A 232 -16.38 -0.21 -10.48
CA ILE A 232 -17.43 0.64 -9.93
C ILE A 232 -17.09 2.13 -10.09
N SER A 233 -18.12 2.96 -10.20
CA SER A 233 -17.97 4.42 -10.29
C SER A 233 -19.01 5.14 -9.43
N GLY A 234 -18.68 6.35 -9.00
CA GLY A 234 -19.49 7.12 -8.04
C GLY A 234 -19.07 6.89 -6.59
N SER A 235 -19.86 7.38 -5.63
CA SER A 235 -19.55 7.33 -4.19
C SER A 235 -20.27 6.21 -3.40
N GLY A 236 -21.10 5.41 -4.08
CA GLY A 236 -21.92 4.37 -3.44
C GLY A 236 -23.27 4.89 -2.89
N PRO A 237 -24.00 4.07 -2.11
CA PRO A 237 -23.60 2.74 -1.64
C PRO A 237 -23.63 1.68 -2.77
N PHE A 238 -22.67 0.78 -2.75
CA PHE A 238 -22.58 -0.36 -3.67
C PHE A 238 -23.03 -1.63 -2.95
N SER A 239 -23.85 -2.47 -3.60
CA SER A 239 -24.13 -3.82 -3.08
C SER A 239 -22.88 -4.69 -3.20
N ILE A 240 -22.59 -5.49 -2.20
CA ILE A 240 -21.45 -6.42 -2.20
C ILE A 240 -21.97 -7.78 -1.75
N SER A 241 -21.68 -8.81 -2.54
CA SER A 241 -22.07 -10.19 -2.28
C SER A 241 -20.96 -11.14 -2.65
N GLU A 242 -20.94 -12.32 -2.03
CA GLU A 242 -20.04 -13.43 -2.35
C GLU A 242 -20.85 -14.59 -2.94
N GLU A 243 -20.26 -15.36 -3.87
CA GLU A 243 -20.96 -16.39 -4.66
C GLU A 243 -20.93 -17.80 -4.03
N ASP A 244 -19.85 -18.17 -3.33
CA ASP A 244 -19.56 -19.53 -2.88
C ASP A 244 -19.90 -19.81 -1.40
N GLY A 245 -20.65 -18.90 -0.75
CA GLY A 245 -21.32 -19.14 0.53
C GLY A 245 -20.71 -18.42 1.74
N ALA A 246 -19.62 -17.66 1.55
CA ALA A 246 -19.10 -16.79 2.59
C ALA A 246 -20.05 -15.61 2.83
N SER A 247 -19.99 -15.06 4.05
CA SER A 247 -20.78 -13.91 4.45
C SER A 247 -20.03 -12.61 4.21
N VAL A 248 -20.70 -11.61 3.64
CA VAL A 248 -20.19 -10.25 3.49
C VAL A 248 -20.90 -9.31 4.45
N SER A 249 -20.15 -8.52 5.21
CA SER A 249 -20.69 -7.54 6.16
C SER A 249 -19.89 -6.24 6.18
N PRO A 250 -20.52 -5.07 5.98
CA PRO A 250 -21.90 -4.90 5.50
C PRO A 250 -22.07 -5.31 4.03
N SER A 251 -23.28 -5.68 3.62
CA SER A 251 -23.60 -5.99 2.22
C SER A 251 -23.83 -4.76 1.34
N PHE A 252 -23.75 -3.56 1.93
CA PHE A 252 -23.75 -2.28 1.23
C PHE A 252 -22.67 -1.39 1.83
N ALA A 253 -21.81 -0.83 0.97
CA ALA A 253 -20.72 0.04 1.41
C ALA A 253 -20.47 1.18 0.42
N SER A 254 -20.01 2.31 0.92
CA SER A 254 -19.54 3.46 0.15
C SER A 254 -18.00 3.48 0.08
N ILE A 255 -17.43 4.29 -0.82
CA ILE A 255 -15.97 4.46 -0.86
C ILE A 255 -15.48 4.96 0.50
N GLY A 256 -14.46 4.30 1.04
CA GLY A 256 -13.86 4.54 2.35
C GLY A 256 -14.35 3.57 3.44
N ASP A 257 -15.48 2.89 3.22
CA ASP A 257 -16.03 1.94 4.19
C ASP A 257 -15.20 0.65 4.24
N ILE A 258 -15.31 -0.04 5.38
CA ILE A 258 -14.66 -1.33 5.63
C ILE A 258 -15.70 -2.42 5.46
N ILE A 259 -15.36 -3.45 4.70
CA ILE A 259 -16.14 -4.67 4.55
C ILE A 259 -15.36 -5.87 5.06
N THR A 260 -16.08 -6.86 5.58
CA THR A 260 -15.52 -8.13 6.02
C THR A 260 -16.18 -9.26 5.25
N VAL A 261 -15.37 -10.16 4.71
CA VAL A 261 -15.77 -11.44 4.12
C VAL A 261 -15.35 -12.52 5.11
N SER A 262 -16.27 -13.38 5.53
CA SER A 262 -16.00 -14.39 6.56
C SER A 262 -16.81 -15.66 6.35
N ASP A 263 -16.25 -16.80 6.74
CA ASP A 263 -16.95 -18.08 6.88
C ASP A 263 -16.89 -18.55 8.35
N ASN A 264 -17.69 -19.54 8.72
CA ASN A 264 -17.61 -20.21 10.02
C ASN A 264 -16.40 -21.15 10.12
N ASP A 265 -15.85 -21.60 8.98
CA ASP A 265 -14.64 -22.43 8.91
C ASP A 265 -13.54 -21.69 8.13
N LYS A 266 -13.23 -22.10 6.90
CA LYS A 266 -12.31 -21.41 6.00
C LYS A 266 -13.10 -20.75 4.90
N LEU A 267 -12.60 -19.61 4.40
CA LEU A 267 -13.16 -19.01 3.21
C LEU A 267 -13.14 -20.02 2.04
N PRO A 268 -14.17 -20.01 1.18
CA PRO A 268 -14.14 -20.71 -0.10
C PRO A 268 -12.88 -20.36 -0.88
N ASN A 269 -12.42 -21.30 -1.71
CA ASN A 269 -11.28 -21.07 -2.58
C ASN A 269 -11.64 -21.42 -4.03
N PRO A 270 -11.72 -20.41 -4.92
CA PRO A 270 -11.58 -18.97 -4.64
C PRO A 270 -12.77 -18.40 -3.84
N ILE A 271 -12.67 -17.15 -3.35
CA ILE A 271 -13.86 -16.34 -3.07
C ILE A 271 -14.18 -15.48 -4.31
N VAL A 272 -15.46 -15.31 -4.62
CA VAL A 272 -15.90 -14.50 -5.76
C VAL A 272 -16.79 -13.36 -5.27
N LEU A 273 -16.24 -12.15 -5.22
CA LEU A 273 -16.94 -10.94 -4.78
C LEU A 273 -17.56 -10.23 -5.98
N ARG A 274 -18.86 -9.96 -5.89
CA ARG A 274 -19.62 -9.20 -6.89
C ARG A 274 -20.05 -7.86 -6.29
N LEU A 275 -19.63 -6.77 -6.93
CA LEU A 275 -20.03 -5.42 -6.55
C LEU A 275 -21.07 -4.87 -7.52
N ASN A 276 -22.07 -4.19 -6.95
CA ASN A 276 -23.19 -3.55 -7.65
C ASN A 276 -23.85 -4.46 -8.70
N ASN A 277 -24.24 -5.67 -8.27
CA ASN A 277 -24.83 -6.71 -9.12
C ASN A 277 -23.90 -7.20 -10.26
N GLY A 278 -22.60 -7.29 -9.98
CA GLY A 278 -21.60 -7.81 -10.94
C GLY A 278 -21.10 -6.77 -11.93
N GLN A 279 -21.27 -5.48 -11.64
CA GLN A 279 -20.57 -4.41 -12.38
C GLN A 279 -19.04 -4.56 -12.24
N GLU A 280 -18.61 -5.05 -11.08
CA GLU A 280 -17.27 -5.54 -10.85
C GLU A 280 -17.36 -6.94 -10.24
N VAL A 281 -16.48 -7.83 -10.69
CA VAL A 281 -16.33 -9.20 -10.18
C VAL A 281 -14.85 -9.40 -9.87
N ILE A 282 -14.57 -9.79 -8.64
CA ILE A 282 -13.22 -9.98 -8.11
C ILE A 282 -13.13 -11.42 -7.58
N GLU A 283 -12.21 -12.20 -8.13
CA GLU A 283 -11.88 -13.55 -7.70
C GLU A 283 -10.55 -13.52 -6.93
N ILE A 284 -10.57 -13.99 -5.68
CA ILE A 284 -9.39 -14.03 -4.81
C ILE A 284 -9.14 -15.48 -4.40
N HIS A 285 -7.94 -15.98 -4.68
CA HIS A 285 -7.54 -17.33 -4.30
C HIS A 285 -7.10 -17.34 -2.84
N THR A 286 -7.81 -18.06 -1.99
CA THR A 286 -7.62 -18.12 -0.53
C THR A 286 -6.88 -19.39 -0.07
N SER A 287 -6.38 -20.20 -1.00
CA SER A 287 -5.75 -21.50 -0.70
C SER A 287 -4.37 -21.43 -0.05
N CYS A 288 -3.73 -20.26 -0.01
CA CYS A 288 -2.31 -20.08 0.30
C CYS A 288 -1.35 -20.74 -0.71
N SER A 289 -1.77 -20.99 -1.95
CA SER A 289 -0.86 -21.40 -3.03
C SER A 289 -0.24 -20.23 -3.81
N ALA A 290 -0.67 -19.01 -3.48
CA ALA A 290 -0.09 -17.75 -3.92
C ALA A 290 -0.13 -16.79 -2.71
N PRO A 291 0.79 -15.81 -2.62
CA PRO A 291 0.87 -14.92 -1.48
C PRO A 291 -0.41 -14.11 -1.25
N ILE A 292 -0.71 -13.82 0.02
CA ILE A 292 -1.78 -12.90 0.43
C ILE A 292 -1.15 -11.82 1.30
N LEU A 293 -0.97 -10.63 0.73
CA LEU A 293 -0.25 -9.55 1.40
C LEU A 293 -1.21 -8.43 1.83
N ILE A 294 -1.00 -7.88 3.02
CA ILE A 294 -1.81 -6.76 3.51
C ILE A 294 -1.47 -5.49 2.72
N GLY A 295 -2.51 -4.75 2.35
CA GLY A 295 -2.44 -3.55 1.53
C GLY A 295 -2.55 -3.82 0.03
N GLU A 296 -2.60 -5.08 -0.39
CA GLU A 296 -2.91 -5.43 -1.77
C GLU A 296 -4.29 -4.93 -2.17
N ARG A 297 -4.37 -4.47 -3.41
CA ARG A 297 -5.62 -4.11 -4.04
C ARG A 297 -6.07 -5.20 -4.97
N TYR A 298 -7.32 -5.61 -4.79
CA TYR A 298 -8.07 -6.52 -5.63
C TYR A 298 -9.21 -5.71 -6.27
N GLY A 299 -9.01 -5.22 -7.49
CA GLY A 299 -9.96 -4.31 -8.15
C GLY A 299 -10.25 -3.05 -7.33
N SER A 300 -11.48 -2.88 -6.83
CA SER A 300 -11.88 -1.76 -5.98
C SER A 300 -11.67 -1.95 -4.48
N LEU A 301 -11.09 -3.07 -4.05
CA LEU A 301 -10.91 -3.44 -2.64
C LEU A 301 -9.43 -3.44 -2.23
N GLU A 302 -9.08 -2.79 -1.12
CA GLU A 302 -7.76 -2.83 -0.49
C GLU A 302 -7.82 -3.77 0.72
N LEU A 303 -6.99 -4.83 0.78
CA LEU A 303 -6.94 -5.78 1.89
C LEU A 303 -6.30 -5.13 3.13
N LEU A 304 -7.03 -5.00 4.23
CA LEU A 304 -6.51 -4.39 5.48
C LEU A 304 -6.06 -5.42 6.51
N SER A 305 -6.79 -6.53 6.60
CA SER A 305 -6.46 -7.58 7.55
C SER A 305 -7.03 -8.94 7.15
N TYR A 306 -6.41 -9.97 7.68
CA TYR A 306 -6.73 -11.37 7.48
C TYR A 306 -6.79 -12.06 8.85
N THR A 307 -7.63 -13.08 9.02
CA THR A 307 -7.66 -13.96 10.21
C THR A 307 -7.83 -15.42 9.78
N ASP A 308 -7.04 -16.33 10.34
CA ASP A 308 -7.13 -17.77 10.10
C ASP A 308 -8.13 -18.49 11.04
N GLU A 309 -8.27 -19.80 10.88
CA GLU A 309 -9.18 -20.63 11.70
C GLU A 309 -8.76 -20.74 13.18
N ASP A 310 -7.46 -20.54 13.47
CA ASP A 310 -6.90 -20.61 14.83
C ASP A 310 -6.92 -19.23 15.54
N GLY A 311 -7.40 -18.19 14.85
CA GLY A 311 -7.46 -16.82 15.34
C GLY A 311 -6.15 -16.04 15.16
N GLY A 312 -5.18 -16.58 14.43
CA GLY A 312 -4.00 -15.87 13.96
C GLY A 312 -4.38 -14.72 13.04
N LYS A 313 -3.77 -13.54 13.25
CA LYS A 313 -4.17 -12.30 12.57
C LYS A 313 -3.00 -11.63 11.89
N CYS A 314 -3.24 -11.24 10.64
CA CYS A 314 -2.32 -10.51 9.81
C CYS A 314 -2.92 -9.14 9.46
N GLY A 315 -2.10 -8.09 9.49
CA GLY A 315 -2.55 -6.73 9.23
C GLY A 315 -3.24 -6.05 10.41
N ASN A 316 -3.55 -4.77 10.23
CA ASN A 316 -4.23 -3.95 11.23
C ASN A 316 -5.43 -3.27 10.60
N ILE A 317 -6.59 -3.44 11.22
CA ILE A 317 -7.77 -2.64 10.87
C ILE A 317 -7.56 -1.26 11.51
N PRO A 318 -7.49 -0.17 10.73
CA PRO A 318 -7.40 1.16 11.30
C PRO A 318 -8.60 1.40 12.21
N PRO A 319 -8.41 2.07 13.36
CA PRO A 319 -9.52 2.36 14.26
C PRO A 319 -10.60 3.09 13.47
N PRO A 320 -11.89 2.76 13.69
CA PRO A 320 -12.97 3.43 13.00
C PRO A 320 -12.80 4.94 13.19
N PRO A 321 -13.07 5.76 12.15
CA PRO A 321 -12.99 7.21 12.28
C PRO A 321 -13.73 7.62 13.54
N PRO A 322 -13.14 8.47 14.40
CA PRO A 322 -13.85 8.93 15.59
C PRO A 322 -15.21 9.46 15.14
N PRO A 323 -16.30 9.11 15.85
CA PRO A 323 -17.64 9.57 15.46
C PRO A 323 -17.58 11.08 15.28
N PRO A 324 -18.20 11.63 14.21
CA PRO A 324 -18.10 13.04 13.88
C PRO A 324 -18.36 13.84 15.15
N THR A 325 -17.30 14.50 15.63
CA THR A 325 -17.31 15.10 16.95
C THR A 325 -18.03 16.42 16.84
N GLY A 326 -19.35 16.35 17.04
CA GLY A 326 -20.23 17.49 17.06
C GLY A 326 -21.02 17.65 15.76
N CYS A 327 -22.33 17.83 15.91
CA CYS A 327 -23.10 18.64 14.98
C CYS A 327 -22.40 20.01 14.91
N ALA A 328 -21.67 20.28 13.83
CA ALA A 328 -21.22 21.63 13.55
C ALA A 328 -22.49 22.45 13.31
N GLU A 329 -22.83 23.25 14.32
CA GLU A 329 -23.96 24.18 14.39
C GLU A 329 -25.35 23.54 14.33
N VAL A 330 -25.95 23.38 15.51
CA VAL A 330 -27.42 23.33 15.61
C VAL A 330 -27.92 24.74 15.31
N LEU A 331 -28.44 24.96 14.11
CA LEU A 331 -29.20 26.18 13.81
C LEU A 331 -30.53 26.10 14.58
N VAL A 332 -30.61 26.79 15.72
CA VAL A 332 -31.86 26.94 16.46
C VAL A 332 -32.64 28.07 15.81
N ASP A 333 -33.55 27.73 14.91
CA ASP A 333 -34.43 28.73 14.29
C ASP A 333 -35.59 29.05 15.24
N TYR A 334 -35.60 30.27 15.78
CA TYR A 334 -36.69 30.79 16.60
C TYR A 334 -37.70 31.50 15.69
N SER A 335 -38.72 30.79 15.21
CA SER A 335 -39.86 31.44 14.57
C SER A 335 -40.91 31.84 15.63
N GLY A 336 -41.02 33.14 15.87
CA GLY A 336 -42.11 33.75 16.64
C GLY A 336 -42.81 34.79 15.77
N THR A 337 -44.14 34.78 15.75
CA THR A 337 -44.90 35.88 15.15
C THR A 337 -45.19 36.92 16.24
N CYS A 338 -44.70 38.15 16.04
CA CYS A 338 -45.01 39.27 16.91
C CYS A 338 -46.45 39.71 16.62
N ASN A 339 -47.42 39.17 17.36
CA ASN A 339 -48.75 39.76 17.43
C ASN A 339 -48.84 40.59 18.72
N ASP A 340 -49.17 41.87 18.55
CA ASP A 340 -49.27 42.89 19.59
C ASP A 340 -50.20 42.46 20.74
N GLY A 341 -49.63 42.02 21.86
CA GLY A 341 -50.38 41.74 23.09
C GLY A 341 -49.50 41.12 24.19
N PRO A 342 -49.80 41.36 25.49
CA PRO A 342 -48.92 40.98 26.58
C PRO A 342 -48.93 39.46 26.83
N ASP A 343 -47.75 38.88 26.65
CA ASP A 343 -47.17 37.71 27.34
C ASP A 343 -47.89 36.34 27.24
N SER A 344 -47.44 35.54 26.27
CA SER A 344 -47.05 34.14 26.53
C SER A 344 -46.19 33.58 25.37
N PHE A 345 -44.87 33.52 25.56
CA PHE A 345 -43.98 32.74 24.69
C PHE A 345 -44.02 31.27 25.11
N SER A 346 -44.44 30.37 24.22
CA SER A 346 -44.22 28.93 24.36
C SER A 346 -43.30 28.48 23.24
N PRO A 347 -41.97 28.38 23.45
CA PRO A 347 -41.08 27.90 22.41
C PRO A 347 -41.35 26.41 22.16
N SER A 348 -41.80 26.06 20.95
CA SER A 348 -41.69 24.69 20.45
C SER A 348 -40.27 24.50 19.91
N VAL A 349 -39.43 23.80 20.65
CA VAL A 349 -38.09 23.44 20.18
C VAL A 349 -38.22 22.21 19.28
N THR A 350 -38.05 22.39 17.97
CA THR A 350 -37.93 21.28 17.02
C THR A 350 -36.48 21.24 16.57
N ALA A 351 -35.71 20.28 17.08
CA ALA A 351 -34.35 20.03 16.60
C ALA A 351 -34.42 19.14 15.35
N THR A 352 -34.17 19.73 14.18
CA THR A 352 -34.10 18.98 12.92
C THR A 352 -32.65 18.93 12.47
N CYS A 353 -32.09 17.74 12.34
CA CYS A 353 -30.78 17.55 11.73
C CYS A 353 -30.91 17.82 10.23
N ILE A 354 -30.46 18.98 9.77
CA ILE A 354 -30.38 19.29 8.33
C ILE A 354 -28.97 18.92 7.88
N GLY A 355 -28.85 17.87 7.08
CA GLY A 355 -27.60 17.58 6.36
C GLY A 355 -27.37 18.67 5.31
N ASN A 356 -26.17 19.25 5.30
CA ASN A 356 -25.58 20.17 4.31
C ASN A 356 -26.59 21.06 3.56
N ALA A 357 -26.94 22.21 4.14
CA ALA A 357 -27.66 23.26 3.44
C ALA A 357 -26.74 23.96 2.44
N THR A 358 -27.10 23.93 1.16
CA THR A 358 -26.50 24.74 0.10
C THR A 358 -26.91 26.20 0.26
N GLU A 359 -25.92 27.09 0.26
CA GLU A 359 -26.09 28.54 0.40
C GLU A 359 -26.98 29.10 -0.73
N LEU A 360 -28.16 29.64 -0.41
CA LEU A 360 -28.95 30.46 -1.33
C LEU A 360 -28.71 31.93 -0.97
N GLY A 361 -28.07 32.66 -1.90
CA GLY A 361 -27.75 34.08 -1.77
C GLY A 361 -28.98 35.00 -1.68
N PRO A 362 -28.78 36.25 -1.25
CA PRO A 362 -29.87 37.18 -0.93
C PRO A 362 -30.63 37.63 -2.19
N THR A 363 -31.97 37.75 -2.05
CA THR A 363 -32.85 38.42 -3.02
C THR A 363 -33.17 39.83 -2.60
#